data_AF-A0AAE6WHQ2-F1
#
_entry.id   AF-A0AAE6WHQ2-F1
#
_cell.length_a   1.000
_cell.length_b   1.000
_cell.length_c   1.000
_cell.angle_alpha   90.00
_cell.angle_beta   90.00
_cell.angle_gamma   90.00
#
_symmetry.space_group_name_H-M   'P 1'
#
loop_
_entity.id
_entity.type
_entity.pdbx_description
1 polymer ?
#
loop_
_entity_poly.entity_id
_entity_poly.type
_entity_poly.pdbx_seq_one_letter_code
_entity_poly.pdbx_strand_id
1 'polypeptide(L)'
;MSIRHIKQLLLLVLPGSVVVTVTLLKKLFPNAKIIIDRFHIVQMLNRAVNSMRTDLMNRFDHNSKNYKLFKRNWKLFLKRYDDLNCTYQFYERSQRKWVTAEQLVDQGLQLADQDFRKAYWDY
;
A
#
# COMPACT_ATOMS: atom_id res chain seq x y z
N MET A 1 19.89 -33.23 -8.57
CA MET A 1 19.27 -32.18 -7.73
C MET A 1 18.01 -31.70 -8.46
N SER A 2 16.84 -32.16 -8.00
CA SER A 2 15.58 -32.10 -8.76
C SER A 2 14.91 -30.73 -8.66
N ILE A 3 14.54 -30.17 -9.81
CA ILE A 3 13.84 -28.88 -10.09
C ILE A 3 12.61 -28.62 -9.19
N ARG A 4 12.11 -29.65 -8.49
CA ARG A 4 11.02 -29.55 -7.52
C ARG A 4 11.40 -28.81 -6.22
N HIS A 5 12.69 -28.66 -5.89
CA HIS A 5 13.11 -27.97 -4.66
C HIS A 5 13.18 -26.44 -4.78
N ILE A 6 13.11 -25.87 -5.99
CA ILE A 6 13.18 -24.41 -6.19
C ILE A 6 11.83 -23.74 -5.91
N LYS A 7 10.72 -24.48 -6.01
CA LYS A 7 9.37 -23.94 -5.73
C LYS A 7 9.10 -23.63 -4.26
N GLN A 8 9.96 -24.07 -3.33
CA GLN A 8 9.73 -23.90 -1.89
C GLN A 8 10.38 -22.65 -1.27
N LEU A 9 10.98 -21.74 -2.05
CA LEU A 9 11.45 -20.45 -1.52
C LEU A 9 10.39 -19.34 -1.58
N LEU A 10 9.13 -19.71 -1.75
CA LEU A 10 7.98 -18.81 -1.74
C LEU A 10 7.12 -19.14 -0.52
N LEU A 11 7.30 -18.38 0.56
CA LEU A 11 6.36 -18.07 1.66
C LEU A 11 7.13 -18.00 2.98
N LEU A 12 7.30 -16.79 3.49
CA LEU A 12 7.08 -16.40 4.90
C LEU A 12 7.61 -14.97 5.07
N VAL A 13 6.80 -13.99 4.69
CA VAL A 13 7.04 -12.59 5.07
C VAL A 13 5.96 -12.23 6.09
N LEU A 14 6.29 -12.43 7.37
CA LEU A 14 5.59 -11.82 8.49
C LEU A 14 5.80 -10.30 8.49
N PRO A 15 4.82 -9.50 8.98
CA PRO A 15 4.88 -8.05 8.92
C PRO A 15 5.85 -7.53 9.99
N GLY A 16 7.06 -7.15 9.60
CA GLY A 16 8.03 -6.52 10.52
C GLY A 16 9.51 -6.59 10.11
N SER A 17 9.89 -7.44 9.16
CA SER A 17 11.30 -7.83 9.00
C SER A 17 11.88 -7.67 7.58
N VAL A 18 11.48 -6.64 6.83
CA VAL A 18 11.93 -6.45 5.43
C VAL A 18 13.46 -6.25 5.33
N VAL A 19 14.09 -5.66 6.36
CA VAL A 19 15.55 -5.43 6.38
C VAL A 19 16.33 -6.71 6.73
N VAL A 20 15.76 -7.58 7.57
CA VAL A 20 16.42 -8.80 8.05
C VAL A 20 16.46 -9.88 6.97
N THR A 21 15.48 -9.92 6.07
CA THR A 21 15.39 -10.98 5.05
C THR A 21 16.43 -10.84 3.95
N VAL A 22 16.68 -9.62 3.43
CA VAL A 22 17.62 -9.43 2.31
C VAL A 22 19.06 -9.71 2.74
N THR A 23 19.43 -9.28 3.95
CA THR A 23 20.77 -9.51 4.51
C THR A 23 21.01 -10.98 4.83
N LEU A 24 20.00 -11.67 5.36
CA LEU A 24 20.06 -13.11 5.63
C LEU A 24 20.07 -13.94 4.33
N LEU A 25 19.29 -13.58 3.33
CA LEU A 25 19.26 -14.24 2.02
C LEU A 25 20.62 -14.16 1.31
N LYS A 26 21.30 -13.01 1.38
CA LYS A 26 22.67 -12.86 0.84
C LYS A 26 23.71 -13.69 1.60
N LYS A 27 23.53 -13.93 2.91
CA LYS A 27 24.40 -14.81 3.70
C LYS A 27 24.16 -16.29 3.41
N LEU A 28 22.89 -16.70 3.28
CA LEU A 28 22.51 -18.10 3.05
C LEU A 28 22.74 -18.53 1.60
N PHE A 29 22.59 -17.60 0.65
CA PHE A 29 22.76 -17.87 -0.78
C PHE A 29 23.62 -16.77 -1.43
N PRO A 30 24.94 -16.76 -1.16
CA PRO A 30 25.85 -15.72 -1.63
C PRO A 30 25.92 -15.60 -3.16
N ASN A 31 25.58 -16.68 -3.89
CA ASN A 31 25.57 -16.73 -5.35
C ASN A 31 24.15 -16.70 -5.94
N ALA A 32 23.09 -16.54 -5.14
CA ALA A 32 21.73 -16.47 -5.67
C ALA A 32 21.50 -15.13 -6.35
N LYS A 33 21.21 -15.18 -7.65
CA LYS A 33 20.66 -14.03 -8.36
C LYS A 33 19.26 -13.75 -7.79
N ILE A 34 19.10 -12.64 -7.10
CA ILE A 34 17.80 -12.20 -6.60
C ILE A 34 16.97 -11.80 -7.83
N ILE A 35 16.15 -12.71 -8.32
CA ILE A 35 15.20 -12.44 -9.40
C ILE A 35 13.94 -11.87 -8.75
N ILE A 36 13.85 -10.54 -8.68
CA ILE A 36 12.64 -9.87 -8.22
C ILE A 36 11.71 -9.76 -9.44
N ASP A 37 10.70 -10.63 -9.50
CA ASP A 37 9.67 -10.54 -10.53
C ASP A 37 8.80 -9.28 -10.33
N ARG A 38 8.22 -8.77 -11.41
CA ARG A 38 7.37 -7.57 -11.44
C ARG A 38 6.23 -7.65 -10.43
N PHE A 39 5.67 -8.85 -10.22
CA PHE A 39 4.65 -9.07 -9.19
C PHE A 39 5.16 -8.78 -7.77
N HIS A 40 6.40 -9.17 -7.45
CA HIS A 40 6.98 -8.91 -6.15
C HIS A 40 7.30 -7.43 -5.96
N ILE A 41 7.72 -6.71 -7.00
CA ILE A 41 7.92 -5.25 -6.95
C ILE A 41 6.59 -4.55 -6.65
N VAL A 42 5.54 -4.84 -7.42
CA VAL A 42 4.20 -4.26 -7.23
C VAL A 42 3.66 -4.59 -5.84
N GLN A 43 3.85 -5.82 -5.36
CA GLN A 43 3.41 -6.24 -4.03
C GLN A 43 4.16 -5.54 -2.90
N MET A 44 5.48 -5.37 -3.03
CA MET A 44 6.30 -4.64 -2.06
C MET A 44 5.88 -3.18 -1.99
N LEU A 45 5.67 -2.56 -3.15
CA LEU A 45 5.26 -1.16 -3.25
C LEU A 45 3.86 -0.93 -2.64
N ASN A 46 2.88 -1.78 -2.97
CA ASN A 46 1.54 -1.75 -2.36
C ASN A 46 1.60 -1.88 -0.83
N ARG A 47 2.46 -2.75 -0.31
CA ARG A 47 2.64 -2.92 1.15
C ARG A 47 3.23 -1.66 1.78
N ALA A 48 4.22 -1.04 1.15
CA ALA A 48 4.82 0.20 1.62
C ALA A 48 3.79 1.34 1.69
N VAL A 49 3.06 1.60 0.60
CA VAL A 49 2.00 2.62 0.55
C VAL A 49 0.90 2.33 1.57
N ASN A 50 0.46 1.07 1.70
CA ASN A 50 -0.56 0.72 2.69
C ASN A 50 -0.07 0.88 4.14
N SER A 51 1.22 0.65 4.41
CA SER A 51 1.83 0.93 5.72
C SER A 51 1.78 2.41 6.01
N MET A 52 2.28 3.25 5.09
CA MET A 52 2.26 4.71 5.25
C MET A 52 0.83 5.25 5.44
N ARG A 53 -0.14 4.72 4.69
CA ARG A 53 -1.57 5.05 4.86
C ARG A 53 -2.05 4.69 6.28
N THR A 54 -1.65 3.53 6.80
CA THR A 54 -2.05 3.08 8.14
C THR A 54 -1.42 3.95 9.22
N ASP A 55 -0.16 4.33 9.05
CA ASP A 55 0.54 5.23 9.97
C ASP A 55 -0.11 6.61 9.97
N LEU A 56 -0.40 7.17 8.78
CA LEU A 56 -1.13 8.43 8.63
C LEU A 56 -2.53 8.36 9.26
N MET A 57 -3.27 7.27 8.99
CA MET A 57 -4.59 7.02 9.55
C MET A 57 -4.56 7.03 11.08
N ASN A 58 -3.57 6.36 11.70
CA ASN A 58 -3.45 6.24 13.15
C ASN A 58 -3.04 7.55 13.85
N ARG A 59 -2.60 8.58 13.11
CA ARG A 59 -2.35 9.91 13.68
C ARG A 59 -3.64 10.69 13.94
N PHE A 60 -4.75 10.32 13.31
CA PHE A 60 -6.05 10.93 13.54
C PHE A 60 -6.77 10.26 14.71
N ASP A 61 -7.64 11.02 15.39
CA ASP A 61 -8.55 10.46 16.39
C ASP A 61 -9.45 9.37 15.77
N HIS A 62 -9.65 8.27 16.50
CA HIS A 62 -10.34 7.07 15.99
C HIS A 62 -11.80 7.33 15.62
N ASN A 63 -12.44 8.32 16.24
CA ASN A 63 -13.82 8.70 15.96
C ASN A 63 -13.96 9.78 14.88
N SER A 64 -12.84 10.41 14.48
CA SER A 64 -12.80 11.46 13.48
C SER A 64 -13.26 11.00 12.09
N LYS A 65 -13.74 11.96 11.29
CA LYS A 65 -14.06 11.72 9.88
C LYS A 65 -12.81 11.34 9.07
N ASN A 66 -11.65 11.87 9.43
CA ASN A 66 -10.39 11.64 8.74
C ASN A 66 -9.90 10.20 8.95
N TYR A 67 -9.93 9.70 10.20
CA TYR A 67 -9.64 8.29 10.46
C TYR A 67 -10.54 7.37 9.63
N LYS A 68 -11.86 7.64 9.65
CA LYS A 68 -12.85 6.84 8.92
C LYS A 68 -12.68 6.93 7.40
N LEU A 69 -12.27 8.09 6.87
CA LEU A 69 -11.92 8.29 5.47
C LEU A 69 -10.86 7.28 5.01
N PHE A 70 -9.72 7.28 5.69
CA PHE A 70 -8.58 6.40 5.34
C PHE A 70 -8.84 4.94 5.67
N LYS A 71 -9.60 4.63 6.74
CA LYS A 71 -9.90 3.25 7.16
C LYS A 71 -10.87 2.56 6.20
N ARG A 72 -11.99 3.22 5.88
CA ARG A 72 -13.07 2.63 5.07
C ARG A 72 -12.69 2.57 3.59
N ASN A 73 -12.03 3.62 3.11
CA ASN A 73 -11.73 3.79 1.68
C ASN A 73 -10.30 3.37 1.33
N TRP A 74 -9.67 2.52 2.14
CA TRP A 74 -8.29 2.09 1.96
C TRP A 74 -7.99 1.56 0.54
N LYS A 75 -8.95 0.90 -0.10
CA LYS A 75 -8.81 0.39 -1.48
C LYS A 75 -8.64 1.51 -2.51
N LEU A 76 -9.26 2.68 -2.30
CA LEU A 76 -9.15 3.80 -3.22
C LEU A 76 -7.75 4.44 -3.13
N PHE A 77 -7.18 4.50 -1.91
CA PHE A 77 -5.81 4.97 -1.69
C PHE A 77 -4.71 4.01 -2.17
N LEU A 78 -5.08 2.79 -2.61
CA LEU A 78 -4.15 1.83 -3.24
C LEU A 78 -4.38 1.69 -4.75
N LYS A 79 -5.32 2.46 -5.31
CA LYS A 79 -5.47 2.57 -6.77
C LYS A 79 -4.61 3.70 -7.28
N ARG A 80 -4.12 3.55 -8.51
CA ARG A 80 -3.54 4.66 -9.26
C ARG A 80 -4.58 5.72 -9.47
N TYR A 81 -4.15 6.97 -9.46
CA TYR A 81 -5.04 8.12 -9.63
C TYR A 81 -5.83 8.04 -10.95
N ASP A 82 -5.16 7.63 -12.04
CA ASP A 82 -5.76 7.47 -13.37
C ASP A 82 -6.90 6.44 -13.42
N ASP A 83 -6.92 5.48 -12.49
CA ASP A 83 -7.94 4.42 -12.40
C ASP A 83 -9.13 4.84 -11.51
N LEU A 84 -9.11 6.05 -10.95
CA LEU A 84 -10.19 6.56 -10.12
C LEU A 84 -11.35 7.04 -10.98
N ASN A 85 -12.56 6.70 -10.56
CA ASN A 85 -13.74 7.18 -11.24
C ASN A 85 -14.01 8.65 -10.85
N CYS A 86 -13.98 9.52 -11.86
CA CYS A 86 -14.25 10.96 -11.75
C CYS A 86 -15.69 11.36 -12.14
N THR A 87 -16.51 10.43 -12.63
CA THR A 87 -17.86 10.70 -13.15
C THR A 87 -18.97 10.17 -12.24
N TYR A 88 -18.83 8.92 -11.80
CA TYR A 88 -19.82 8.24 -10.99
C TYR A 88 -19.70 8.65 -9.52
N GLN A 89 -20.77 9.25 -9.00
CA GLN A 89 -20.86 9.63 -7.59
C GLN A 89 -21.49 8.52 -6.77
N PHE A 90 -20.99 8.36 -5.54
CA PHE A 90 -21.58 7.51 -4.53
C PHE A 90 -21.68 8.24 -3.19
N TYR A 91 -22.60 7.80 -2.34
CA TYR A 91 -22.77 8.36 -1.02
C TYR A 91 -21.72 7.79 -0.06
N GLU A 92 -20.72 8.59 0.32
CA GLU A 92 -19.69 8.18 1.25
C GLU A 92 -20.12 8.46 2.69
N ARG A 93 -20.48 7.40 3.42
CA ARG A 93 -21.06 7.47 4.76
C ARG A 93 -20.13 8.11 5.81
N SER A 94 -18.81 7.91 5.70
CA SER A 94 -17.86 8.53 6.65
C SER A 94 -17.80 10.04 6.51
N GLN A 95 -18.02 10.55 5.29
CA GLN A 95 -18.00 11.97 4.98
C GLN A 95 -19.40 12.61 4.97
N ARG A 96 -20.46 11.79 4.90
CA ARG A 96 -21.87 12.20 4.80
C ARG A 96 -22.17 13.07 3.57
N LYS A 97 -21.54 12.75 2.44
CA LYS A 97 -21.72 13.47 1.18
C LYS A 97 -21.63 12.57 -0.04
N TRP A 98 -22.23 13.02 -1.14
CA TRP A 98 -22.05 12.44 -2.47
C TRP A 98 -20.73 12.94 -3.05
N VAL A 99 -19.87 12.01 -3.46
CA VAL A 99 -18.54 12.29 -4.00
C VAL A 99 -18.18 11.24 -5.04
N THR A 100 -17.25 11.61 -5.92
CA THR A 100 -16.58 10.66 -6.81
C THR A 100 -15.41 10.00 -6.08
N ALA A 101 -14.88 8.91 -6.64
CA ALA A 101 -13.71 8.25 -6.05
C ALA A 101 -12.49 9.18 -6.07
N GLU A 102 -12.33 9.93 -7.17
CA GLU A 102 -11.30 10.95 -7.33
C GLU A 102 -11.39 12.02 -6.23
N GLN A 103 -12.54 12.68 -6.09
CA GLN A 103 -12.75 13.73 -5.08
C GLN A 103 -12.49 13.25 -3.65
N LEU A 104 -12.78 11.98 -3.36
CA LEU A 104 -12.56 11.40 -2.05
C LEU A 104 -11.07 11.16 -1.78
N VAL A 105 -10.32 10.72 -2.80
CA VAL A 105 -8.87 10.57 -2.72
C VAL A 105 -8.18 11.93 -2.61
N ASP A 106 -8.61 12.92 -3.39
CA ASP A 106 -8.09 14.30 -3.32
C ASP A 106 -8.21 14.88 -1.91
N GLN A 107 -9.37 14.70 -1.27
CA GLN A 107 -9.56 15.12 0.12
C GLN A 107 -8.60 14.41 1.06
N GLY A 108 -8.38 13.11 0.86
CA GLY A 108 -7.38 12.38 1.64
C GLY A 108 -5.96 12.89 1.40
N LEU A 109 -5.59 13.17 0.16
CA LEU A 109 -4.26 13.70 -0.18
C LEU A 109 -4.05 15.10 0.39
N GLN A 110 -5.07 15.95 0.42
CA GLN A 110 -5.00 17.27 1.07
C GLN A 110 -4.76 17.18 2.58
N LEU A 111 -5.30 16.14 3.23
CA LEU A 111 -5.12 15.87 4.66
C LEU A 111 -3.80 15.14 4.98
N ALA A 112 -3.18 14.53 3.96
CA ALA A 112 -2.00 13.71 4.13
C ALA A 112 -0.72 14.54 4.30
N ASP A 113 0.27 13.92 4.95
CA ASP A 113 1.62 14.49 5.02
C ASP A 113 2.30 14.50 3.64
N GLN A 114 3.40 15.24 3.55
CA GLN A 114 4.16 15.33 2.30
C GLN A 114 4.71 13.97 1.88
N ASP A 115 5.11 13.13 2.85
CA ASP A 115 5.66 11.80 2.59
C ASP A 115 4.64 10.89 1.92
N PHE A 116 3.41 10.80 2.47
CA PHE A 116 2.37 9.98 1.86
C PHE A 116 1.94 10.50 0.49
N ARG A 117 1.82 11.83 0.33
CA ARG A 117 1.50 12.42 -0.98
C ARG A 117 2.55 12.08 -2.03
N LYS A 118 3.83 12.23 -1.69
CA LYS A 118 4.93 11.89 -2.60
C LYS A 118 4.88 10.39 -2.96
N ALA A 119 4.76 9.53 -1.95
CA ALA A 119 4.66 8.09 -2.16
C ALA A 119 3.44 7.68 -3.01
N TYR A 120 2.34 8.43 -2.96
CA TYR A 120 1.15 8.16 -3.77
C TYR A 120 1.34 8.56 -5.24
N TRP A 121 2.04 9.68 -5.53
CA TRP A 121 2.29 10.12 -6.90
C TRP A 121 3.46 9.40 -7.58
N ASP A 122 4.43 8.92 -6.81
CA ASP A 122 5.58 8.15 -7.30
C ASP A 122 5.23 6.66 -7.57
N TYR A 123 4.00 6.23 -7.22
CA TYR A 123 3.48 4.86 -7.33
C TYR A 123 2.85 4.56 -8.70
#